data_AF-A0A1C0ASC2-F1
#
_entry.id   AF-A0A1C0ASC2-F1
#
_cell.length_a   1.000
_cell.length_b   1.000
_cell.length_c   1.000
_cell.angle_alpha   90.00
_cell.angle_beta   90.00
_cell.angle_gamma   90.00
#
_symmetry.space_group_name_H-M   'P 1'
#
loop_
_entity.id
_entity.type
_entity.pdbx_description
1 polymer ?
#
loop_
_entity_poly.entity_id
_entity_poly.type
_entity_poly.pdbx_seq_one_letter_code
_entity_poly.pdbx_strand_id
1 'polypeptide(L)'
;MGLWAFIVAGLAVAAWGLVSWVSPSTSCRGVEMGPGDTCEYASLTDESAGRVQRYEDRIEVARQQAPFAVAAGLGMVVFGAALARRPVTGAATSDRR
;
A
#
# COMPACT_ATOMS: atom_id res chain seq x y z
N MET A 1 -19.25 -7.15 -13.02
CA MET A 1 -17.94 -7.67 -12.59
C MET A 1 -17.04 -6.63 -11.92
N GLY A 2 -17.01 -5.36 -12.35
CA GLY A 2 -16.07 -4.35 -11.81
C GLY A 2 -16.20 -3.99 -10.32
N LEU A 3 -17.35 -4.24 -9.68
CA LEU A 3 -17.60 -3.82 -8.29
C LEU A 3 -16.85 -4.67 -7.26
N TRP A 4 -16.80 -5.99 -7.49
CA TRP A 4 -15.96 -6.90 -6.70
C TRP A 4 -14.47 -6.61 -6.86
N ALA A 5 -14.05 -6.04 -8.00
CA ALA A 5 -12.65 -5.68 -8.21
C ALA A 5 -12.16 -4.62 -7.21
N PHE A 6 -12.98 -3.61 -6.88
CA PHE A 6 -12.62 -2.59 -5.88
C PHE A 6 -12.54 -3.15 -4.46
N ILE A 7 -13.43 -4.07 -4.11
CA ILE A 7 -13.43 -4.70 -2.78
C ILE A 7 -12.21 -5.59 -2.63
N VAL A 8 -11.93 -6.46 -3.61
CA VAL A 8 -10.76 -7.35 -3.59
C VAL A 8 -9.46 -6.57 -3.64
N ALA A 9 -9.35 -5.56 -4.51
CA ALA A 9 -8.17 -4.71 -4.57
C ALA A 9 -7.96 -3.92 -3.27
N GLY A 10 -9.03 -3.36 -2.69
CA GLY A 10 -8.96 -2.65 -1.42
C GLY A 10 -8.53 -3.53 -0.26
N LEU A 11 -9.04 -4.76 -0.19
CA LEU A 11 -8.60 -5.75 0.81
C LEU A 11 -7.14 -6.16 0.61
N ALA A 12 -6.71 -6.37 -0.63
CA ALA A 12 -5.32 -6.71 -0.94
C ALA A 12 -4.35 -5.60 -0.53
N VAL A 13 -4.68 -4.34 -0.84
CA VAL A 13 -3.87 -3.17 -0.46
C VAL A 13 -3.86 -2.97 1.06
N ALA A 14 -5.01 -3.12 1.73
CA ALA A 14 -5.08 -3.00 3.19
C ALA A 14 -4.28 -4.10 3.89
N ALA A 15 -4.40 -5.36 3.43
CA ALA A 15 -3.65 -6.48 3.96
C ALA A 15 -2.13 -6.28 3.74
N TRP A 16 -1.73 -5.83 2.55
CA TRP A 16 -0.32 -5.54 2.24
C TRP A 16 0.23 -4.39 3.11
N GLY A 17 -0.54 -3.32 3.32
CA GLY A 17 -0.17 -2.23 4.21
C GLY A 17 0.01 -2.69 5.66
N LEU A 18 -0.89 -3.56 6.16
CA LEU A 18 -0.78 -4.16 7.49
C LEU A 18 0.46 -5.04 7.64
N VAL A 19 0.72 -5.91 6.67
CA VAL A 19 1.92 -6.78 6.68
C VAL A 19 3.20 -5.92 6.65
N SER A 20 3.25 -4.91 5.79
CA SER A 20 4.38 -3.97 5.69
C SER A 20 4.60 -3.16 6.98
N TRP A 21 3.53 -2.93 7.75
CA TRP A 21 3.63 -2.23 9.04
C TRP A 21 4.20 -3.12 10.15
N VAL A 22 3.76 -4.38 10.21
CA VAL A 22 4.15 -5.35 11.25
C VAL A 22 5.53 -5.96 10.98
N SER A 23 5.84 -6.23 9.71
CA SER A 23 7.11 -6.80 9.27
C SER A 23 7.69 -5.95 8.12
N PRO A 24 8.30 -4.79 8.45
CA PRO A 24 8.97 -3.98 7.45
C PRO A 24 10.24 -4.71 7.00
N SER A 25 10.28 -5.20 5.77
CA SER A 25 11.51 -5.68 5.13
C SER A 25 12.30 -4.48 4.63
N THR A 26 13.58 -4.37 5.01
CA THR A 26 14.47 -3.34 4.46
C THR A 26 15.66 -4.03 3.82
N SER A 27 16.01 -3.66 2.59
CA SER A 27 17.14 -4.22 1.87
C SER A 27 18.16 -3.14 1.54
N CYS A 28 19.44 -3.45 1.68
CA CYS A 28 20.52 -2.63 1.15
C CYS A 28 21.32 -3.41 0.11
N ARG A 29 21.40 -2.89 -1.13
CA ARG A 29 22.05 -3.55 -2.28
C ARG A 29 21.62 -5.03 -2.48
N GLY A 30 20.34 -5.32 -2.24
CA GLY A 30 19.77 -6.66 -2.39
C GLY A 30 20.03 -7.61 -1.22
N VAL A 31 20.68 -7.15 -0.15
CA VAL A 31 20.83 -7.89 1.11
C VAL A 31 19.79 -7.41 2.11
N GLU A 32 19.02 -8.35 2.68
CA GLU A 32 18.07 -8.09 3.76
C GLU A 32 18.83 -7.53 4.98
N MET A 33 18.43 -6.37 5.48
CA MET A 33 18.99 -5.78 6.69
C MET A 33 18.17 -6.17 7.91
N GLY A 34 18.86 -6.60 8.95
CA GLY A 34 18.31 -6.88 10.27
C GLY A 34 18.54 -5.74 11.27
N PRO A 35 17.95 -5.85 12.47
CA PRO A 35 18.16 -4.89 13.57
C PRO A 35 19.64 -4.78 13.94
N GLY A 36 20.17 -3.55 14.05
CA GLY A 36 21.58 -3.29 14.32
C GLY A 36 22.49 -3.29 13.10
N ASP A 37 22.00 -3.64 11.91
CA ASP A 37 22.77 -3.50 10.68
C ASP A 37 22.89 -2.04 10.26
N THR A 38 24.04 -1.71 9.67
CA THR A 38 24.31 -0.37 9.13
C THR A 38 24.70 -0.48 7.68
N CYS A 39 24.16 0.39 6.83
CA CYS A 39 24.56 0.46 5.41
C CYS A 39 25.16 1.81 5.09
N GLU A 40 26.09 1.82 4.15
CA GLU A 40 26.34 3.05 3.42
C GLU A 40 25.09 3.43 2.61
N TYR A 41 24.76 4.72 2.68
CA TYR A 41 23.65 5.31 1.97
C TYR A 41 23.91 5.24 0.46
N ALA A 42 23.24 4.30 -0.20
CA ALA A 42 23.20 4.25 -1.65
C ALA A 42 22.30 5.38 -2.17
N SER A 43 22.88 6.38 -2.83
CA SER A 43 22.12 7.36 -3.60
C SER A 43 21.54 6.68 -4.85
N LEU A 44 20.48 7.26 -5.44
CA LEU A 44 19.86 6.76 -6.67
C LEU A 44 20.85 6.70 -7.87
N THR A 45 22.00 7.38 -7.77
CA THR A 45 23.09 7.40 -8.77
C THR A 45 24.29 6.54 -8.38
N ASP A 46 24.17 5.72 -7.32
CA ASP A 46 25.24 4.87 -6.78
C ASP A 46 26.50 5.66 -6.35
N GLU A 47 26.32 6.97 -6.10
CA GLU A 47 27.34 7.83 -5.51
C GLU A 47 27.45 7.50 -4.02
N SER A 48 28.63 7.05 -3.60
CA SER A 48 28.98 6.82 -2.20
C SER A 48 28.81 8.13 -1.42
N ALA A 49 27.66 8.31 -0.78
CA ALA A 49 27.33 9.58 -0.15
C ALA A 49 28.06 9.79 1.19
N GLY A 50 28.96 8.89 1.60
CA GLY A 50 29.70 8.93 2.86
C GLY A 50 28.81 8.95 4.12
N ARG A 51 27.49 8.77 3.95
CA ARG A 51 26.51 8.74 5.04
C ARG A 51 26.20 7.29 5.36
N VAL A 52 26.41 6.91 6.62
CA VAL A 52 25.96 5.61 7.13
C VAL A 52 24.51 5.79 7.57
N GLN A 53 23.58 5.05 6.95
CA GLN A 53 22.18 5.03 7.34
C GLN A 53 21.89 3.72 8.08
N ARG A 54 21.36 3.83 9.30
CA ARG A 54 21.08 2.66 10.12
C ARG A 54 19.74 2.04 9.74
N TYR A 55 19.60 0.75 10.06
CA TYR A 55 18.35 0.02 9.91
C TYR A 55 17.16 0.72 10.59
N GLU A 56 17.39 1.27 11.79
CA GLU A 56 16.33 1.91 12.58
C GLU A 56 15.76 3.15 11.87
N ASP A 57 16.61 3.96 11.24
CA ASP A 57 16.19 5.16 10.50
C ASP A 57 15.32 4.80 9.29
N ARG A 58 15.60 3.67 8.62
CA ARG A 58 14.79 3.20 7.48
C ARG A 58 13.47 2.58 7.93
N ILE A 59 13.48 1.81 9.02
CA ILE A 59 12.27 1.22 9.57
C ILE A 59 11.30 2.28 10.08
N GLU A 60 11.80 3.35 10.72
CA GLU A 60 10.97 4.45 11.20
C GLU A 60 10.19 5.10 10.04
N VAL A 61 10.88 5.39 8.93
CA VAL A 61 10.27 5.97 7.73
C VAL A 61 9.30 4.98 7.06
N ALA A 62 9.66 3.70 6.96
CA ALA A 62 8.78 2.69 6.38
C ALA A 62 7.48 2.52 7.19
N ARG A 63 7.59 2.55 8.52
CA ARG A 63 6.42 2.48 9.42
C ARG A 63 5.52 3.70 9.33
N GLN A 64 6.05 4.89 9.01
CA GLN A 64 5.24 6.09 8.80
C GLN A 64 4.44 6.06 7.50
N GLN A 65 4.90 5.35 6.47
CA GLN A 65 4.22 5.26 5.18
C GLN A 65 3.12 4.19 5.14
N ALA A 66 3.33 3.07 5.84
CA ALA A 66 2.38 1.95 5.90
C ALA A 66 0.92 2.33 6.27
N PRO A 67 0.62 3.22 7.24
CA PRO A 67 -0.76 3.57 7.59
C PRO A 67 -1.54 4.23 6.43
N PHE A 68 -0.87 4.94 5.53
CA PHE A 68 -1.54 5.53 4.36
C PHE A 68 -2.03 4.46 3.38
N ALA A 69 -1.26 3.39 3.18
CA ALA A 69 -1.67 2.27 2.35
C ALA A 69 -2.91 1.56 2.94
N VAL A 70 -2.94 1.36 4.26
CA VAL A 70 -4.11 0.78 4.95
C VAL A 70 -5.34 1.67 4.79
N ALA A 71 -5.20 2.98 4.99
CA ALA A 71 -6.30 3.93 4.83
C ALA A 71 -6.84 3.95 3.39
N ALA A 72 -5.95 3.94 2.39
CA ALA A 72 -6.34 3.87 0.98
C ALA A 72 -7.10 2.57 0.65
N GLY A 73 -6.61 1.43 1.14
CA GLY A 73 -7.27 0.13 0.96
C GLY A 73 -8.67 0.10 1.58
N LEU A 74 -8.81 0.60 2.82
CA LEU A 74 -10.12 0.74 3.48
C LEU A 74 -11.05 1.66 2.70
N GLY A 75 -10.54 2.78 2.17
CA GLY A 75 -11.31 3.70 1.33
C GLY A 75 -11.88 3.02 0.08
N MET A 76 -11.09 2.19 -0.60
CA MET A 76 -11.54 1.39 -1.76
C MET A 76 -12.65 0.41 -1.38
N VAL A 77 -12.51 -0.29 -0.24
CA VAL A 77 -13.53 -1.23 0.25
C VAL A 77 -14.84 -0.50 0.56
N VAL A 78 -14.77 0.64 1.26
CA VAL A 78 -15.95 1.47 1.58
C VAL A 78 -16.61 1.98 0.31
N PHE A 79 -15.83 2.45 -0.67
CA PHE A 79 -16.34 2.91 -1.95
C PHE A 79 -17.05 1.79 -2.73
N GLY A 80 -16.42 0.63 -2.84
CA GLY A 80 -17.02 -0.55 -3.46
C GLY A 80 -18.32 -0.95 -2.76
N ALA A 81 -18.33 -1.03 -1.43
CA ALA A 81 -19.52 -1.38 -0.66
C ALA A 81 -20.65 -0.34 -0.81
N ALA A 82 -20.32 0.94 -0.87
CA ALA A 82 -21.29 2.01 -1.11
C ALA A 82 -21.93 1.90 -2.49
N LEU A 83 -21.16 1.58 -3.54
CA LEU A 83 -21.69 1.33 -4.88
C LEU A 83 -22.56 0.08 -4.92
N ALA A 84 -22.20 -0.99 -4.20
CA ALA A 84 -22.98 -2.23 -4.14
C ALA A 84 -24.38 -2.01 -3.56
N ARG A 85 -24.50 -1.08 -2.60
CA ARG A 85 -25.75 -0.78 -1.90
C ARG A 85 -26.65 0.19 -2.66
N ARG A 86 -26.18 0.83 -3.73
CA ARG A 86 -27.03 1.71 -4.53
C ARG A 86 -28.00 0.85 -5.34
N PRO A 87 -29.32 1.11 -5.26
CA PRO A 87 -30.24 0.50 -6.19
C PRO A 87 -29.83 0.94 -7.60
N VAL A 88 -29.61 -0.03 -8.49
CA VAL A 88 -29.48 0.26 -9.91
C VAL A 88 -30.84 0.75 -10.33
N THR A 89 -31.05 2.07 -10.38
CA THR A 89 -32.14 2.65 -11.13
C THR A 89 -31.84 2.33 -12.59
N GLY A 90 -32.28 1.14 -13.00
CA GLY A 90 -32.34 0.76 -14.40
C GLY A 90 -33.12 1.86 -15.08
N ALA A 91 -32.46 2.56 -16.00
CA ALA A 91 -33.12 3.35 -17.01
C ALA A 91 -34.01 2.38 -17.82
N ALA A 92 -35.23 2.15 -17.34
CA ALA A 92 -36.32 1.58 -18.11
C ALA A 92 -36.81 2.66 -19.06
N THR A 93 -35.99 2.97 -20.06
CA THR A 93 -36.37 3.87 -21.15
C THR A 93 -37.27 3.08 -22.09
N SER A 94 -38.58 3.24 -21.89
CA SER A 94 -39.59 3.35 -22.95
C SER A 94 -39.43 2.40 -24.16
N ASP A 95 -39.91 1.16 -24.03
CA ASP A 95 -40.41 0.43 -25.20
C ASP A 95 -41.91 0.76 -25.34
N ARG A 96 -42.19 1.80 -26.11
CA ARG A 96 -43.53 2.14 -26.59
C ARG A 96 -43.55 1.78 -28.07
N ARG A 97 -43.96 0.55 -28.39
CA ARG A 97 -44.43 0.21 -29.73
C ARG A 97 -45.51 -0.86 -29.69
#